data_AF-A0A7V3X3N2-F1
#
_entry.id   AF-A0A7V3X3N2-F1
#
_cell.length_a   1.000
_cell.length_b   1.000
_cell.length_c   1.000
_cell.angle_alpha   90.00
_cell.angle_beta   90.00
_cell.angle_gamma   90.00
#
_symmetry.space_group_name_H-M   'P 1'
#
loop_
_entity.id
_entity.type
_entity.pdbx_description
1 polymer ?
#
loop_
_entity_poly.entity_id
_entity_poly.type
_entity_poly.pdbx_seq_one_letter_code
_entity_poly.pdbx_strand_id
1 'polypeptide(L)'
;MNRVVEVPLWILVLIVGFAAFAALERVLVPSVRWFFRRRMEKVVAQVNTRLDRPIEPFKLARRHDMIQRVIYDPKVAEAIAEHARTEGVPENVAFEAARRYAKEIVPSFSASIYFGIAMRLSRWLSRTLYRVRLGHFDEAAIEAIDKDATVIFVMNHRSNMDYVLVTYLAAERSALSYAVGEWAQVWPLKHLIRAMGAYFIRRKSRNPLYRRVLARYVQLATAGGVTQAVFPEGGLSLDGTV
;
A
#
# COMPACT_ATOMS: atom_id res chain seq x y z
N MET A 1 -14.25 -41.77 -41.11
CA MET A 1 -13.06 -41.18 -41.77
C MET A 1 -12.05 -40.79 -40.71
N ASN A 2 -11.17 -41.71 -40.30
CA ASN A 2 -10.06 -41.38 -39.39
C ASN A 2 -8.79 -41.37 -40.23
N ARG A 3 -8.36 -40.17 -40.65
CA ARG A 3 -7.08 -39.99 -41.34
C ARG A 3 -6.03 -39.78 -40.26
N VAL A 4 -5.04 -40.66 -40.19
CA VAL A 4 -3.93 -40.53 -39.26
C VAL A 4 -3.08 -39.34 -39.70
N VAL A 5 -2.86 -38.39 -38.79
CA VAL A 5 -1.97 -37.26 -38.99
C VAL A 5 -0.69 -37.57 -38.24
N GLU A 6 0.40 -37.77 -38.97
CA GLU A 6 1.72 -37.98 -38.36
C GLU A 6 2.27 -36.63 -37.89
N VAL A 7 2.54 -36.53 -36.59
CA VAL A 7 3.10 -35.32 -35.98
C VAL A 7 4.45 -35.67 -35.37
N PRO A 8 5.52 -34.90 -35.66
CA PRO A 8 6.80 -35.06 -35.01
C PRO A 8 6.67 -35.03 -33.48
N LEU A 9 7.32 -35.96 -32.79
CA LEU A 9 7.23 -36.12 -31.32
C LEU A 9 7.53 -34.82 -30.56
N TRP A 10 8.49 -34.02 -31.04
CA TRP A 10 8.85 -32.75 -30.42
C TRP A 10 7.72 -31.70 -30.48
N ILE A 11 6.92 -31.69 -31.56
CA ILE A 11 5.74 -30.82 -31.68
C ILE A 11 4.67 -31.26 -30.68
N LEU A 12 4.45 -32.58 -30.54
CA LEU A 12 3.50 -33.11 -29.56
C LEU A 12 3.90 -32.74 -28.13
N VAL A 13 5.19 -32.86 -27.78
CA VAL A 13 5.72 -32.45 -26.47
C VAL A 13 5.50 -30.96 -26.21
N LEU A 14 5.74 -30.09 -27.20
CA LEU A 14 5.47 -28.65 -27.07
C LEU A 14 3.98 -28.37 -26.87
N ILE A 15 3.09 -29.00 -27.65
CA ILE A 15 1.64 -28.82 -27.53
C ILE A 15 1.16 -29.24 -26.13
N VAL A 16 1.58 -30.43 -25.67
CA VAL A 16 1.23 -30.92 -24.33
C VAL A 16 1.80 -30.02 -23.24
N GLY A 17 3.04 -29.54 -23.40
CA GLY A 17 3.67 -28.60 -22.48
C GLY A 17 2.90 -27.28 -22.35
N PHE A 18 2.52 -26.66 -23.48
CA PHE A 18 1.69 -25.45 -23.48
C PHE A 18 0.29 -25.70 -22.92
N ALA A 19 -0.33 -26.84 -23.24
CA ALA A 19 -1.64 -27.20 -22.71
C ALA A 19 -1.60 -27.42 -21.19
N ALA A 20 -0.58 -28.11 -20.68
CA ALA A 20 -0.37 -28.32 -19.26
C ALA A 20 -0.09 -27.00 -18.53
N PHE A 21 0.76 -26.13 -19.10
CA PHE A 21 1.02 -24.80 -18.55
C PHE A 21 -0.25 -23.94 -18.50
N ALA A 22 -1.03 -23.90 -19.59
CA ALA A 22 -2.29 -23.16 -19.65
C ALA A 22 -3.33 -23.72 -18.67
N ALA A 23 -3.40 -25.04 -18.50
CA ALA A 23 -4.27 -25.68 -17.51
C ALA A 23 -3.85 -25.35 -16.08
N LEU A 24 -2.54 -25.40 -15.79
CA LEU A 24 -1.97 -25.00 -14.50
C LEU A 24 -2.32 -23.54 -14.19
N GLU A 25 -2.13 -22.65 -15.16
CA GLU A 25 -2.42 -21.23 -15.02
C GLU A 25 -3.92 -20.96 -14.84
N ARG A 26 -4.80 -21.67 -15.57
CA ARG A 26 -6.24 -21.44 -15.50
C ARG A 26 -6.95 -22.13 -14.34
N VAL A 27 -6.42 -23.23 -13.81
CA VAL A 27 -7.12 -24.03 -12.78
C VAL A 27 -6.45 -23.88 -11.42
N LEU A 28 -5.13 -24.06 -11.35
CA LEU A 28 -4.41 -24.05 -10.08
C LEU A 28 -4.24 -22.65 -9.54
N VAL A 29 -3.85 -21.68 -10.37
CA VAL A 29 -3.65 -20.30 -9.91
C VAL A 29 -4.94 -19.66 -9.36
N PRO A 30 -6.13 -19.77 -9.99
CA PRO A 30 -7.35 -19.21 -9.42
C PRO A 30 -7.80 -19.91 -8.14
N SER A 31 -7.64 -21.24 -8.06
CA SER A 31 -8.00 -22.02 -6.86
C SER A 31 -7.12 -21.66 -5.67
N VAL A 32 -5.80 -21.56 -5.88
CA VAL A 32 -4.85 -21.13 -4.86
C VAL A 32 -5.14 -19.68 -4.44
N ARG A 33 -5.38 -18.77 -5.39
CA ARG A 33 -5.78 -17.38 -5.09
C ARG A 33 -7.06 -17.31 -4.26
N TRP A 34 -8.07 -18.12 -4.57
CA TRP A 34 -9.32 -18.19 -3.81
C TRP A 34 -9.10 -18.70 -2.38
N PHE A 35 -8.28 -19.74 -2.20
CA PHE A 35 -7.97 -20.28 -0.87
C PHE A 35 -7.30 -19.23 0.03
N PHE A 36 -6.26 -18.55 -0.49
CA PHE A 36 -5.60 -17.47 0.25
C PHE A 36 -6.54 -16.28 0.49
N ARG A 37 -7.40 -15.94 -0.48
CA ARG A 37 -8.42 -14.89 -0.34
C ARG A 37 -9.33 -15.16 0.84
N ARG A 38 -9.94 -16.35 0.91
CA ARG A 38 -10.87 -16.72 1.97
C ARG A 38 -10.19 -16.74 3.35
N ARG A 39 -8.89 -17.08 3.40
CA ARG A 39 -8.10 -17.03 4.63
C ARG A 39 -7.80 -15.59 5.05
N MET A 40 -7.45 -14.71 4.12
CA MET A 40 -7.24 -13.28 4.39
C MET A 40 -8.52 -12.60 4.84
N GLU A 41 -9.65 -12.87 4.19
CA GLU A 41 -10.97 -12.35 4.58
C GLU A 41 -11.31 -12.72 6.04
N LYS A 42 -11.05 -13.97 6.45
CA LYS A 42 -11.23 -14.40 7.84
C LYS A 42 -10.30 -13.67 8.82
N VAL A 43 -9.03 -13.48 8.46
CA VAL A 43 -8.06 -12.76 9.30
C VAL A 43 -8.48 -11.30 9.45
N VAL A 44 -8.87 -10.63 8.36
CA VAL A 44 -9.37 -9.25 8.39
C VAL A 44 -10.62 -9.15 9.25
N ALA A 45 -11.59 -10.08 9.08
CA ALA A 45 -12.80 -10.10 9.89
C ALA A 45 -12.49 -10.26 11.39
N GLN A 46 -11.55 -11.14 11.75
CA GLN A 46 -11.11 -11.33 13.14
C GLN A 46 -10.33 -10.13 13.71
N VAL A 47 -9.59 -9.41 12.88
CA VAL A 47 -8.90 -8.19 13.29
C VAL A 47 -9.92 -7.06 13.49
N ASN A 48 -10.89 -6.93 12.59
CA ASN A 48 -11.94 -5.90 12.67
C ASN A 48 -12.79 -5.99 13.93
N THR A 49 -12.95 -7.17 14.55
CA THR A 49 -13.66 -7.27 15.84
C THR A 49 -12.89 -6.66 17.01
N ARG A 50 -11.60 -6.35 16.84
CA ARG A 50 -10.72 -5.77 17.86
C ARG A 50 -10.28 -4.35 17.56
N LEU A 51 -10.59 -3.84 16.37
CA LEU A 51 -10.27 -2.46 15.98
C LEU A 51 -11.43 -1.55 16.34
N ASP A 52 -11.15 -0.45 17.02
CA ASP A 52 -12.13 0.61 17.26
C ASP A 52 -12.73 1.15 15.96
N ARG A 53 -11.93 1.13 14.88
CA ARG A 53 -12.29 1.55 13.53
C ARG A 53 -12.07 0.38 12.57
N PRO A 54 -13.12 -0.35 12.18
CA PRO A 54 -12.98 -1.54 11.35
C PRO A 54 -12.40 -1.17 9.99
N ILE A 55 -11.46 -1.98 9.54
CA ILE A 55 -10.91 -1.84 8.20
C ILE A 55 -11.93 -2.37 7.22
N GLU A 56 -12.50 -1.51 6.39
CA GLU A 56 -13.40 -1.95 5.35
C GLU A 56 -12.60 -2.70 4.26
N PRO A 57 -12.81 -4.03 4.11
CA PRO A 57 -12.05 -4.82 3.14
C PRO A 57 -12.34 -4.42 1.68
N PHE A 58 -13.41 -3.64 1.46
CA PHE A 58 -13.81 -3.09 0.16
C PHE A 58 -13.44 -1.61 -0.05
N LYS A 59 -13.09 -0.83 0.99
CA LYS A 59 -12.54 0.53 0.82
C LYS A 59 -11.02 0.54 0.68
N LEU A 60 -10.33 -0.47 1.19
CA LEU A 60 -9.01 -0.88 0.71
C LEU A 60 -9.17 -1.66 -0.60
N ALA A 61 -9.56 -0.94 -1.67
CA ALA A 61 -9.58 -1.47 -3.02
C ALA A 61 -8.24 -2.16 -3.29
N ARG A 62 -8.24 -3.35 -3.93
CA ARG A 62 -7.00 -4.08 -4.20
C ARG A 62 -5.99 -3.12 -4.81
N ARG A 63 -4.70 -3.29 -4.56
CA ARG A 63 -3.66 -2.38 -5.12
C ARG A 63 -3.92 -2.03 -6.60
N HIS A 64 -4.37 -3.00 -7.39
CA HIS A 64 -4.77 -2.77 -8.78
C HIS A 64 -5.92 -1.77 -8.93
N ASP A 65 -7.01 -1.96 -8.20
CA ASP A 65 -8.21 -1.10 -8.22
C ASP A 65 -7.87 0.32 -7.76
N MET A 66 -7.07 0.47 -6.70
CA MET A 66 -6.60 1.79 -6.26
C MET A 66 -5.74 2.47 -7.35
N ILE A 67 -4.88 1.72 -8.03
CA ILE A 67 -4.13 2.26 -9.19
C ILE A 67 -5.09 2.70 -10.29
N GLN A 68 -6.12 1.91 -10.62
CA GLN A 68 -7.11 2.29 -11.64
C GLN A 68 -7.89 3.55 -11.23
N ARG A 69 -8.35 3.63 -9.98
CA ARG A 69 -9.04 4.80 -9.45
C ARG A 69 -8.19 6.07 -9.54
N VAL A 70 -6.89 5.97 -9.27
CA VAL A 70 -5.98 7.12 -9.33
C VAL A 70 -5.73 7.54 -10.79
N ILE A 71 -5.44 6.63 -11.71
CA ILE A 71 -5.08 7.01 -13.09
C ILE A 71 -6.27 7.52 -13.91
N TYR A 72 -7.48 7.10 -13.58
CA TYR A 72 -8.72 7.57 -14.21
C TYR A 72 -9.41 8.68 -13.40
N ASP A 73 -8.74 9.21 -12.37
CA ASP A 73 -9.25 10.35 -11.63
C ASP A 73 -9.27 11.60 -12.54
N PRO A 74 -10.35 12.39 -12.58
CA PRO A 74 -10.44 13.57 -13.46
C PRO A 74 -9.27 14.54 -13.29
N LYS A 75 -8.81 14.77 -12.05
CA LYS A 75 -7.69 15.68 -11.77
C LYS A 75 -6.34 15.12 -12.22
N VAL A 76 -6.22 13.79 -12.36
CA VAL A 76 -5.03 13.14 -12.94
C VAL A 76 -5.11 13.16 -14.45
N ALA A 77 -6.28 12.92 -15.05
CA ALA A 77 -6.48 13.04 -16.50
C ALA A 77 -6.12 14.44 -17.02
N GLU A 78 -6.57 15.49 -16.32
CA GLU A 78 -6.17 16.87 -16.62
C GLU A 78 -4.64 17.07 -16.57
N ALA A 79 -3.98 16.49 -15.56
CA ALA A 79 -2.53 16.61 -15.42
C ALA A 79 -1.76 15.76 -16.46
N ILE A 80 -2.34 14.67 -16.94
CA ILE A 80 -1.81 13.87 -18.05
C ILE A 80 -1.84 14.70 -19.33
N ALA A 81 -2.99 15.33 -19.63
CA ALA A 81 -3.13 16.18 -20.80
C ALA A 81 -2.19 17.40 -20.75
N GLU A 82 -2.05 18.04 -19.59
CA GLU A 82 -1.10 19.15 -19.40
C GLU A 82 0.36 18.70 -19.55
N HIS A 83 0.73 17.56 -18.98
CA HIS A 83 2.08 17.01 -19.11
C HIS A 83 2.40 16.64 -20.57
N ALA A 84 1.45 16.04 -21.29
CA ALA A 84 1.57 15.72 -22.71
C ALA A 84 1.84 16.98 -23.55
N ARG A 85 1.09 18.06 -23.30
CA ARG A 85 1.30 19.36 -23.95
C ARG A 85 2.66 19.97 -23.62
N THR A 86 3.03 20.02 -22.34
CA THR A 86 4.25 20.68 -21.88
C THR A 86 5.51 19.98 -22.39
N GLU A 87 5.53 18.66 -22.36
CA GLU A 87 6.69 17.86 -22.78
C GLU A 87 6.68 17.50 -24.28
N GLY A 88 5.62 17.87 -25.01
CA GLY A 88 5.46 17.55 -26.43
C GLY A 88 5.35 16.05 -26.71
N VAL A 89 4.82 15.25 -25.77
CA VAL A 89 4.67 13.80 -25.92
C VAL A 89 3.23 13.40 -26.20
N PRO A 90 2.99 12.26 -26.89
CA PRO A 90 1.65 11.72 -27.06
C PRO A 90 0.95 11.45 -25.72
N GLU A 91 -0.37 11.66 -25.65
CA GLU A 91 -1.15 11.52 -24.41
C GLU A 91 -1.08 10.10 -23.81
N ASN A 92 -1.02 9.07 -24.64
CA ASN A 92 -0.84 7.68 -24.19
C ASN A 92 0.51 7.46 -23.49
N VAL A 93 1.57 8.18 -23.88
CA VAL A 93 2.88 8.12 -23.22
C VAL A 93 2.81 8.79 -21.84
N ALA A 94 2.17 9.95 -21.75
CA ALA A 94 1.93 10.63 -20.48
C ALA A 94 1.04 9.79 -19.54
N PHE A 95 0.02 9.11 -20.09
CA PHE A 95 -0.83 8.19 -19.35
C PHE A 95 -0.04 7.02 -18.76
N GLU A 96 0.82 6.37 -19.54
CA GLU A 96 1.67 5.29 -19.03
C GLU A 96 2.69 5.79 -17.99
N ALA A 97 3.17 7.03 -18.11
CA ALA A 97 3.97 7.67 -17.06
C ALA A 97 3.17 7.83 -15.76
N ALA A 98 1.94 8.32 -15.82
CA ALA A 98 1.04 8.42 -14.66
C ALA A 98 0.78 7.04 -14.04
N ARG A 99 0.55 6.02 -14.87
CA ARG A 99 0.36 4.63 -14.43
C ARG A 99 1.59 4.07 -13.73
N ARG A 100 2.79 4.37 -14.21
CA ARG A 100 4.06 4.02 -13.54
C ARG A 100 4.17 4.71 -12.18
N TYR A 101 3.87 6.00 -12.10
CA TYR A 101 3.86 6.74 -10.82
C TYR A 101 2.83 6.16 -9.84
N ALA A 102 1.62 5.84 -10.30
CA ALA A 102 0.60 5.21 -9.46
C ALA A 102 1.06 3.83 -8.95
N LYS A 103 1.68 3.00 -9.80
CA LYS A 103 2.28 1.72 -9.39
C LYS A 103 3.39 1.92 -8.34
N GLU A 104 4.20 2.96 -8.48
CA GLU A 104 5.25 3.29 -7.52
C GLU A 104 4.68 3.71 -6.17
N ILE A 105 3.67 4.59 -6.17
CA ILE A 105 3.08 5.16 -4.96
C ILE A 105 2.19 4.13 -4.24
N VAL A 106 1.23 3.52 -4.93
CA VAL A 106 0.21 2.68 -4.28
C VAL A 106 0.84 1.43 -3.65
N PRO A 107 0.76 1.26 -2.31
CA PRO A 107 1.34 0.13 -1.60
C PRO A 107 0.56 -1.15 -1.87
N SER A 108 1.18 -2.30 -1.62
CA SER A 108 0.50 -3.59 -1.78
C SER A 108 -0.43 -3.92 -0.62
N PHE A 109 -0.09 -3.44 0.59
CA PHE A 109 -0.76 -3.68 1.88
C PHE A 109 -1.22 -5.12 2.15
N SER A 110 -0.72 -5.71 3.21
CA SER A 110 -1.14 -7.02 3.68
C SER A 110 -1.56 -6.93 5.13
N ALA A 111 -2.87 -7.05 5.39
CA ALA A 111 -3.42 -7.04 6.73
C ALA A 111 -2.78 -8.12 7.62
N SER A 112 -2.52 -9.32 7.08
CA SER A 112 -1.87 -10.39 7.83
C SER A 112 -0.42 -10.07 8.21
N ILE A 113 0.33 -9.39 7.34
CA ILE A 113 1.71 -8.98 7.66
C ILE A 113 1.68 -7.84 8.68
N TYR A 114 0.82 -6.84 8.47
CA TYR A 114 0.70 -5.67 9.34
C TYR A 114 0.25 -6.06 10.75
N PHE A 115 -0.94 -6.64 10.90
CA PHE A 115 -1.52 -6.99 12.21
C PHE A 115 -0.89 -8.24 12.82
N GLY A 116 -0.35 -9.13 11.98
CA GLY A 116 0.28 -10.35 12.45
C GLY A 116 1.73 -10.15 12.87
N ILE A 117 2.61 -9.76 11.95
CA ILE A 117 4.07 -9.79 12.17
C ILE A 117 4.56 -8.42 12.61
N ALA A 118 4.22 -7.37 11.87
CA ALA A 118 4.73 -6.02 12.12
C ALA A 118 4.33 -5.53 13.50
N MET A 119 3.05 -5.64 13.87
CA MET A 119 2.58 -5.20 15.20
C MET A 119 3.30 -5.91 16.37
N ARG A 120 3.51 -7.23 16.27
CA ARG A 120 4.24 -8.01 17.29
C ARG A 120 5.69 -7.59 17.38
N LEU A 121 6.37 -7.45 16.24
CA LEU A 121 7.76 -7.04 16.17
C LEU A 121 7.93 -5.60 16.69
N SER A 122 7.06 -4.69 16.27
CA SER A 122 7.05 -3.30 16.73
C SER A 122 6.87 -3.19 18.23
N ARG A 123 5.94 -3.97 18.80
CA ARG A 123 5.72 -4.03 20.25
C ARG A 123 6.94 -4.56 20.99
N TRP A 124 7.51 -5.67 20.53
CA TRP A 124 8.70 -6.26 21.13
C TRP A 124 9.88 -5.28 21.08
N LEU A 125 10.21 -4.76 19.89
CA LEU A 125 11.33 -3.85 19.69
C LEU A 125 11.19 -2.56 20.51
N SER A 126 9.97 -1.99 20.55
CA SER A 126 9.68 -0.78 21.33
C SER A 126 9.89 -1.00 22.82
N ARG A 127 9.47 -2.14 23.37
CA ARG A 127 9.63 -2.45 24.81
C ARG A 127 11.05 -2.86 25.19
N THR A 128 11.80 -3.44 24.24
CA THR A 128 13.20 -3.83 24.47
C THR A 128 14.15 -2.63 24.44
N LEU A 129 13.95 -1.70 23.51
CA LEU A 129 14.85 -0.56 23.32
C LEU A 129 14.44 0.68 24.13
N TYR A 130 13.15 0.84 24.45
CA TYR A 130 12.63 2.04 25.09
C TYR A 130 11.75 1.71 26.29
N ARG A 131 11.79 2.60 27.30
CA ARG A 131 10.76 2.68 28.33
C ARG A 131 9.63 3.59 27.83
N VAL A 132 8.67 3.00 27.13
CA VAL A 132 7.53 3.76 26.59
C VAL A 132 6.63 4.24 27.73
N ARG A 133 6.46 5.55 27.84
CA ARG A 133 5.51 6.21 28.75
C ARG A 133 4.55 7.03 27.92
N LEU A 134 3.26 6.71 28.01
CA LEU A 134 2.21 7.54 27.46
C LEU A 134 1.99 8.69 28.45
N GLY A 135 2.18 9.93 28.00
CA GLY A 135 1.95 11.14 28.78
C GLY A 135 0.46 11.46 28.90
N HIS A 136 0.09 12.75 28.77
CA HIS A 136 -1.31 13.17 28.65
C HIS A 136 -1.94 12.57 27.39
N PHE A 137 -2.49 11.38 27.55
CA PHE A 137 -3.27 10.69 26.54
C PHE A 137 -4.73 10.96 26.89
N ASP A 138 -5.34 11.91 26.18
CA ASP A 138 -6.76 12.23 26.36
C ASP A 138 -7.61 11.17 25.65
N GLU A 139 -7.80 10.05 26.33
CA GLU A 139 -8.55 8.90 25.83
C GLU A 139 -10.00 9.28 25.51
N ALA A 140 -10.61 10.13 26.34
CA ALA A 140 -11.96 10.63 26.15
C ALA A 140 -12.10 11.46 24.87
N ALA A 141 -11.14 12.34 24.58
CA ALA A 141 -11.14 13.11 23.34
C ALA A 141 -11.01 12.20 22.10
N ILE A 142 -10.19 11.14 22.18
CA ILE A 142 -10.00 10.21 21.06
C ILE A 142 -11.23 9.30 20.85
N GLU A 143 -11.88 8.88 21.93
CA GLU A 143 -13.13 8.11 21.88
C GLU A 143 -14.31 8.95 21.37
N ALA A 144 -14.31 10.26 21.60
CA ALA A 144 -15.30 11.18 21.09
C ALA A 144 -15.18 11.45 19.57
N ILE A 145 -14.05 11.12 18.95
CA ILE A 145 -13.88 11.24 17.49
C ILE A 145 -14.82 10.23 16.81
N ASP A 146 -15.63 10.72 15.88
CA ASP A 146 -16.52 9.92 15.04
C ASP A 146 -15.82 8.65 14.52
N LYS A 147 -16.49 7.50 14.66
CA LYS A 147 -15.96 6.19 14.24
C LYS A 147 -15.78 6.10 12.73
N ASP A 148 -16.54 6.89 11.97
CA ASP A 148 -16.44 6.98 10.51
C ASP A 148 -15.40 8.01 10.04
N ALA A 149 -14.82 8.81 10.94
CA ALA A 149 -13.80 9.78 10.60
C ALA A 149 -12.41 9.13 10.40
N THR A 150 -11.74 9.54 9.32
CA THR A 150 -10.33 9.17 9.10
C THR A 150 -9.41 10.03 9.95
N VAL A 151 -8.76 9.42 10.94
CA VAL A 151 -7.77 10.10 11.79
C VAL A 151 -6.46 10.31 11.01
N ILE A 152 -5.86 11.50 11.14
CA ILE A 152 -4.55 11.84 10.59
C ILE A 152 -3.60 12.16 11.74
N PHE A 153 -2.52 11.39 11.85
CA PHE A 153 -1.47 11.63 12.84
C PHE A 153 -0.46 12.62 12.28
N VAL A 154 -0.37 13.79 12.91
CA VAL A 154 0.67 14.78 12.64
C VAL A 154 1.64 14.75 13.81
N MET A 155 2.88 14.38 13.55
CA MET A 155 3.87 14.12 14.60
C MET A 155 5.22 14.72 14.20
N ASN A 156 6.04 14.99 15.21
CA ASN A 156 7.44 15.31 14.99
C ASN A 156 8.26 14.05 14.65
N HIS A 157 9.45 14.22 14.05
CA HIS A 157 10.29 13.11 13.62
C HIS A 157 11.73 13.20 14.15
N ARG A 158 12.02 12.40 15.16
CA ARG A 158 13.32 12.40 15.86
C ARG A 158 14.10 11.11 15.66
N SER A 159 13.45 10.01 15.27
CA SER A 159 14.12 8.72 15.08
C SER A 159 13.43 7.88 14.01
N ASN A 160 14.19 7.00 13.34
CA ASN A 160 13.60 5.92 12.54
C ASN A 160 12.71 4.99 13.38
N MET A 161 12.91 4.99 14.71
CA MET A 161 12.05 4.27 15.64
C MET A 161 10.63 4.85 15.73
N ASP A 162 10.40 6.10 15.32
CA ASP A 162 9.08 6.74 15.41
C ASP A 162 8.03 5.96 14.62
N TYR A 163 8.37 5.45 13.42
CA TYR A 163 7.48 4.58 12.64
C TYR A 163 7.07 3.33 13.42
N VAL A 164 8.01 2.75 14.17
CA VAL A 164 7.80 1.51 14.92
C VAL A 164 6.99 1.77 16.19
N LEU A 165 7.29 2.85 16.91
CA LEU A 165 6.58 3.28 18.11
C LEU A 165 5.13 3.65 17.79
N VAL A 166 4.90 4.46 16.75
CA VAL A 166 3.55 4.84 16.34
C VAL A 166 2.77 3.62 15.87
N THR A 167 3.39 2.72 15.11
CA THR A 167 2.75 1.44 14.75
C THR A 167 2.41 0.62 16.00
N TYR A 168 3.27 0.58 17.02
CA TYR A 168 2.94 -0.10 18.28
C TYR A 168 1.78 0.56 19.04
N LEU A 169 1.75 1.89 19.10
CA LEU A 169 0.80 2.67 19.91
C LEU A 169 -0.57 2.87 19.24
N ALA A 170 -0.62 3.00 17.92
CA ALA A 170 -1.84 3.34 17.19
C ALA A 170 -2.42 2.18 16.37
N ALA A 171 -1.71 1.04 16.22
CA ALA A 171 -2.25 -0.11 15.48
C ALA A 171 -3.40 -0.85 16.19
N GLU A 172 -3.68 -0.56 17.47
CA GLU A 172 -4.89 -1.07 18.13
C GLU A 172 -6.17 -0.39 17.61
N ARG A 173 -6.03 0.80 16.98
CA ARG A 173 -7.18 1.61 16.53
C ARG A 173 -7.39 1.60 15.02
N SER A 174 -6.32 1.51 14.20
CA SER A 174 -6.41 1.46 12.72
C SER A 174 -5.08 1.08 12.05
N ALA A 175 -5.11 0.66 10.79
CA ALA A 175 -3.92 0.48 9.96
C ALA A 175 -3.34 1.83 9.50
N LEU A 176 -2.11 2.14 9.92
CA LEU A 176 -1.42 3.38 9.56
C LEU A 176 -0.69 3.25 8.22
N SER A 177 -0.88 4.25 7.36
CA SER A 177 -0.10 4.46 6.13
C SER A 177 0.87 5.61 6.30
N TYR A 178 2.13 5.36 5.94
CA TYR A 178 3.22 6.33 6.08
C TYR A 178 3.82 6.70 4.72
N ALA A 179 4.23 7.96 4.58
CA ALA A 179 5.07 8.41 3.47
C ALA A 179 6.55 8.16 3.79
N VAL A 180 7.16 7.18 3.13
CA VAL A 180 8.56 6.80 3.35
C VAL A 180 9.47 7.39 2.27
N GLY A 181 10.66 7.83 2.68
CA GLY A 181 11.67 8.38 1.77
C GLY A 181 12.34 7.32 0.89
N GLU A 182 13.03 7.77 -0.16
CA GLU A 182 13.68 6.92 -1.16
C GLU A 182 14.78 6.02 -0.58
N TRP A 183 15.42 6.40 0.52
CA TRP A 183 16.52 5.65 1.14
C TRP A 183 16.14 4.21 1.53
N ALA A 184 14.88 3.98 1.88
CA ALA A 184 14.40 2.67 2.32
C ALA A 184 13.94 1.76 1.14
N GLN A 185 14.22 2.15 -0.11
CA GLN A 185 13.87 1.37 -1.31
C GLN A 185 14.83 0.20 -1.61
N VAL A 186 15.59 -0.28 -0.63
CA VAL A 186 16.47 -1.44 -0.78
C VAL A 186 15.73 -2.77 -0.59
N TRP A 187 16.11 -3.80 -1.34
CA TRP A 187 15.62 -5.16 -1.09
C TRP A 187 16.31 -5.75 0.15
N PRO A 188 15.62 -6.46 1.06
CA PRO A 188 14.19 -6.84 1.06
C PRO A 188 13.26 -5.81 1.72
N LEU A 189 13.82 -4.78 2.36
CA LEU A 189 13.10 -3.80 3.18
C LEU A 189 11.93 -3.13 2.42
N LYS A 190 12.12 -2.82 1.15
CA LYS A 190 11.09 -2.26 0.25
C LYS A 190 9.81 -3.07 0.25
N HIS A 191 9.89 -4.40 0.15
CA HIS A 191 8.69 -5.25 0.09
C HIS A 191 7.96 -5.26 1.43
N LEU A 192 8.70 -5.32 2.53
CA LEU A 192 8.14 -5.28 3.87
C LEU A 192 7.43 -3.95 4.12
N ILE A 193 8.05 -2.82 3.81
CA ILE A 193 7.47 -1.47 3.96
C ILE A 193 6.15 -1.34 3.18
N ARG A 194 6.13 -1.78 1.92
CA ARG A 194 4.90 -1.75 1.10
C ARG A 194 3.83 -2.69 1.61
N ALA A 195 4.22 -3.85 2.15
CA ALA A 195 3.28 -4.78 2.77
C ALA A 195 2.69 -4.22 4.06
N MET A 196 3.44 -3.38 4.79
CA MET A 196 2.94 -2.66 5.96
C MET A 196 2.07 -1.44 5.61
N GLY A 197 1.80 -1.18 4.32
CA GLY A 197 0.91 -0.09 3.90
C GLY A 197 1.59 1.27 3.74
N ALA A 198 2.90 1.34 3.93
CA ALA A 198 3.67 2.54 3.67
C ALA A 198 3.96 2.71 2.17
N TYR A 199 3.84 3.94 1.68
CA TYR A 199 4.11 4.31 0.30
C TYR A 199 5.40 5.12 0.20
N PHE A 200 6.12 4.93 -0.90
CA PHE A 200 7.36 5.66 -1.14
C PHE A 200 7.07 6.98 -1.86
N ILE A 201 7.72 8.05 -1.40
CA ILE A 201 7.61 9.38 -2.00
C ILE A 201 8.95 9.89 -2.51
N ARG A 202 8.89 10.53 -3.68
CA ARG A 202 10.00 11.29 -4.25
C ARG A 202 9.95 12.72 -3.74
N ARG A 203 10.51 12.97 -2.55
CA ARG A 203 10.43 14.27 -1.85
C ARG A 203 10.91 15.45 -2.71
N LYS A 204 11.96 15.23 -3.50
CA LYS A 204 12.58 16.25 -4.36
C LYS A 204 11.97 16.33 -5.77
N SER A 205 10.97 15.50 -6.09
CA SER A 205 10.36 15.51 -7.42
C SER A 205 9.70 16.85 -7.70
N ARG A 206 10.11 17.49 -8.79
CA ARG A 206 9.48 18.71 -9.33
C ARG A 206 8.48 18.42 -10.44
N ASN A 207 8.31 17.15 -10.82
CA ASN A 207 7.39 16.76 -11.89
C ASN A 207 5.92 16.96 -11.44
N PRO A 208 5.14 17.83 -12.13
CA PRO A 208 3.76 18.14 -11.73
C PRO A 208 2.82 16.94 -11.81
N LEU A 209 2.99 16.08 -12.82
CA LEU A 209 2.19 14.87 -12.99
C LEU A 209 2.39 13.90 -11.82
N TYR A 210 3.63 13.66 -11.42
CA TYR A 210 3.95 12.83 -10.24
C TYR A 210 3.26 13.38 -8.97
N ARG A 211 3.40 14.69 -8.71
CA ARG A 211 2.80 15.34 -7.54
C ARG A 211 1.28 15.23 -7.54
N ARG A 212 0.65 15.37 -8.72
CA ARG A 212 -0.80 15.23 -8.86
C ARG A 212 -1.26 13.80 -8.55
N VAL A 213 -0.57 12.80 -9.11
CA VAL A 213 -0.86 11.38 -8.84
C VAL A 213 -0.73 11.07 -7.35
N LEU A 214 0.35 11.55 -6.70
CA LEU A 214 0.55 11.39 -5.26
C LEU A 214 -0.57 12.03 -4.43
N ALA A 215 -0.92 13.28 -4.73
CA ALA A 215 -1.97 14.00 -4.02
C ALA A 215 -3.32 13.28 -4.13
N ARG A 216 -3.68 12.79 -5.34
CA ARG A 216 -4.94 12.05 -5.54
C ARG A 216 -4.95 10.70 -4.86
N TYR A 217 -3.83 9.98 -4.84
CA TYR A 217 -3.72 8.76 -4.03
C TYR A 217 -3.98 9.05 -2.54
N VAL A 218 -3.31 10.04 -1.94
CA VAL A 218 -3.48 10.36 -0.52
C VAL A 218 -4.93 10.76 -0.22
N GLN A 219 -5.55 11.57 -1.07
CA GLN A 219 -6.96 11.98 -0.91
C GLN A 219 -7.92 10.79 -1.01
N LEU A 220 -7.75 9.91 -1.99
CA LEU A 220 -8.59 8.72 -2.16
C LEU A 220 -8.38 7.71 -1.04
N ALA A 221 -7.13 7.50 -0.57
CA ALA A 221 -6.83 6.63 0.55
C ALA A 221 -7.45 7.16 1.86
N THR A 222 -7.32 8.47 2.11
CA THR A 222 -7.90 9.12 3.29
C THR A 222 -9.42 9.07 3.27
N ALA A 223 -10.05 9.36 2.12
CA ALA A 223 -11.50 9.22 1.95
C ALA A 223 -11.98 7.75 2.07
N GLY A 224 -11.09 6.79 1.79
CA GLY A 224 -11.33 5.36 1.98
C GLY A 224 -11.13 4.87 3.42
N GLY A 225 -10.92 5.76 4.39
CA GLY A 225 -10.73 5.37 5.80
C GLY A 225 -9.29 5.03 6.19
N VAL A 226 -8.32 5.15 5.27
CA VAL A 226 -6.92 4.83 5.58
C VAL A 226 -6.31 5.93 6.44
N THR A 227 -6.00 5.60 7.67
CA THR A 227 -5.33 6.51 8.63
C THR A 227 -3.95 6.89 8.12
N GLN A 228 -3.71 8.18 7.95
CA GLN A 228 -2.43 8.72 7.47
C GLN A 228 -1.58 9.14 8.65
N ALA A 229 -0.27 8.92 8.57
CA ALA A 229 0.70 9.46 9.51
C ALA A 229 1.75 10.26 8.75
N VAL A 230 1.93 11.52 9.16
CA VAL A 230 2.80 12.48 8.49
C VAL A 230 3.76 13.12 9.48
N PHE A 231 4.98 13.32 9.00
CA PHE A 231 6.06 14.02 9.66
C PHE A 231 6.33 15.32 8.89
N PRO A 232 5.78 16.47 9.30
CA PRO A 232 5.85 17.72 8.54
C PRO A 232 7.29 18.17 8.27
N GLU A 233 8.22 17.85 9.17
CA GLU A 233 9.66 18.14 9.06
C GLU A 233 10.29 17.58 7.79
N GLY A 234 9.75 16.49 7.23
CA GLY A 234 10.27 15.88 6.01
C GLY A 234 11.69 15.31 6.13
N GLY A 235 12.26 15.30 7.32
CA GLY A 235 13.59 14.82 7.71
C GLY A 235 13.61 14.40 9.17
N LEU A 236 14.73 13.85 9.63
CA LEU A 236 14.96 13.61 11.06
C LEU A 236 15.52 14.88 11.68
N SER A 237 14.99 15.28 12.84
CA SER A 237 15.63 16.29 13.68
C SER A 237 17.06 15.83 14.03
N LEU A 238 18.03 16.72 13.89
CA LEU A 238 19.45 16.43 14.08
C LEU A 238 19.87 16.51 15.55
N ASP A 239 19.23 17.40 16.31
CA ASP A 239 19.50 17.67 17.73
C ASP A 239 18.29 17.36 18.64
N GLY A 240 17.17 16.95 18.06
CA GLY A 240 15.93 16.68 18.77
C GLY A 240 15.11 17.93 19.10
N THR A 241 15.50 19.11 18.62
CA THR A 241 14.64 20.30 18.69
C THR A 241 13.64 20.29 17.54
N VAL A 242 12.39 20.68 17.83
CA VAL A 242 11.26 20.72 16.88
C VAL A 242 10.42 21.95 17.20
#